data_AF-A0A9E6A3W1-F1
#
_entry.id   AF-A0A9E6A3W1-F1
#
_cell.length_a   1.000
_cell.length_b   1.000
_cell.length_c   1.000
_cell.angle_alpha   90.00
_cell.angle_beta   90.00
_cell.angle_gamma   90.00
#
_symmetry.space_group_name_H-M   'P 1'
#
loop_
_entity.id
_entity.type
_entity.pdbx_description
1 polymer ?
#
loop_
_entity_poly.entity_id
_entity_poly.type
_entity_poly.pdbx_seq_one_letter_code
_entity_poly.pdbx_strand_id
1 'polypeptide(L)'
;MVSGRPKSPGGAHDPEHWKPLVLAWLADGHTLQTFCDRVGHPTRLAIYEWRESDPTFERKYLQALTMQQDSMADRVFDIADGNEPGREDEGEARARLRIDARIRMLSRLTPRYAEKRQLEQTGDTQVTIVTGVPDTEPPRVRELGNVPRHLLPDADPGDDGTPERNDDTP
;
A
#
# COMPACT_ATOMS: atom_id res chain seq x y z
N MET A 1 -20.87 10.94 37.93
CA MET A 1 -19.52 11.04 38.51
C MET A 1 -18.52 11.16 37.37
N VAL A 2 -18.17 12.39 36.98
CA VAL A 2 -17.09 12.63 36.01
C VAL A 2 -15.77 12.49 36.77
N SER A 3 -15.02 11.44 36.45
CA SER A 3 -13.68 11.20 37.00
C SER A 3 -12.75 12.31 36.54
N GLY A 4 -12.40 13.22 37.45
CA GLY A 4 -11.34 14.19 37.23
C GLY A 4 -10.00 13.47 37.23
N ARG A 5 -9.43 13.25 36.05
CA ARG A 5 -8.02 12.84 35.90
C ARG A 5 -7.16 13.91 36.59
N PRO A 6 -6.24 13.55 37.49
CA PRO A 6 -5.40 14.52 38.17
C PRO A 6 -4.61 15.32 37.12
N LYS A 7 -4.65 16.66 37.20
CA LYS A 7 -3.86 17.55 36.36
C LYS A 7 -2.39 17.16 36.53
N SER A 8 -1.79 16.66 35.46
CA SER A 8 -0.36 16.37 35.39
C SER A 8 0.42 17.62 35.78
N PRO A 9 1.62 17.51 36.37
CA PRO A 9 2.43 18.66 36.77
C PRO A 9 2.95 19.51 35.59
N GLY A 10 2.44 19.31 34.37
CA GLY A 10 2.74 20.06 33.15
C GLY A 10 2.13 21.46 33.06
N GLY A 11 1.70 22.04 34.19
CA GLY A 11 1.03 23.35 34.26
C GLY A 11 1.93 24.58 34.02
N ALA A 12 3.16 24.41 33.53
CA ALA A 12 4.12 25.51 33.40
C ALA A 12 4.21 26.13 32.00
N HIS A 13 3.59 25.55 30.98
CA HIS A 13 3.68 26.02 29.61
C HIS A 13 2.36 26.64 29.16
N ASP A 14 2.39 27.94 28.84
CA ASP A 14 1.26 28.63 28.22
C ASP A 14 0.90 27.96 26.87
N PRO A 15 -0.25 27.26 26.76
CA PRO A 15 -0.59 26.55 25.55
C PRO A 15 -0.74 27.47 24.34
N GLU A 16 -1.20 28.72 24.54
CA GLU A 16 -1.42 29.66 23.44
C GLU A 16 -0.11 30.12 22.81
N HIS A 17 0.97 30.18 23.60
CA HIS A 17 2.31 30.42 23.09
C HIS A 17 2.87 29.21 22.32
N TRP A 18 2.73 27.99 22.86
CA TRP A 18 3.44 26.81 22.34
C TRP A 18 2.71 26.07 21.22
N LYS A 19 1.37 26.06 21.21
CA LYS A 19 0.56 25.43 20.16
C LYS A 19 0.96 25.89 18.75
N PRO A 20 1.01 27.20 18.42
CA PRO A 20 1.41 27.61 17.07
C PRO A 20 2.85 27.21 16.73
N LEU A 21 3.76 27.24 17.71
CA LEU A 21 5.17 26.89 17.51
C LEU A 21 5.36 25.41 17.18
N VAL A 22 4.69 24.50 17.90
CA VAL A 22 4.79 23.06 17.59
C VAL A 22 4.14 22.73 16.25
N LEU A 23 3.04 23.40 15.87
CA LEU A 23 2.41 23.19 14.57
C LEU A 23 3.32 23.61 13.42
N ALA A 24 3.94 24.79 13.51
CA ALA A 24 4.89 25.26 12.52
C ALA A 24 6.13 24.34 12.45
N TRP A 25 6.63 23.89 13.60
CA TRP A 25 7.76 22.97 13.69
C TRP A 25 7.50 21.63 13.00
N LEU A 26 6.32 21.05 13.22
CA LEU A 26 5.93 19.81 12.56
C LEU A 26 5.76 20.03 11.06
N ALA A 27 5.06 21.10 10.65
CA ALA A 27 4.84 21.40 9.24
C ALA A 27 6.15 21.57 8.45
N ASP A 28 7.22 22.06 9.09
CA ASP A 28 8.55 22.18 8.51
C ASP A 28 9.30 20.84 8.34
N GLY A 29 8.69 19.71 8.73
CA GLY A 29 9.29 18.39 8.56
C GLY A 29 10.15 17.92 9.74
N HIS A 30 10.12 18.63 10.88
CA HIS A 30 10.82 18.20 12.09
C HIS A 30 9.93 17.32 12.98
N THR A 31 10.53 16.46 13.81
CA THR A 31 9.77 15.54 14.66
C THR A 31 9.28 16.21 15.95
N LEU A 32 8.22 15.67 16.53
CA LEU A 32 7.75 16.09 17.86
C LEU A 32 8.82 15.91 18.93
N GLN A 33 9.61 14.85 18.83
CA GLN A 33 10.68 14.55 19.79
C GLN A 33 11.72 15.68 19.83
N THR A 34 12.21 16.12 18.67
CA THR A 34 13.20 17.20 18.60
C THR A 34 12.66 18.55 19.06
N PHE A 35 11.33 18.74 19.05
CA PHE A 35 10.69 19.89 19.66
C PHE A 35 10.71 19.80 21.19
N CYS A 36 10.27 18.67 21.76
CA CYS A 36 10.17 18.48 23.20
C CYS A 36 11.53 18.39 23.91
N ASP A 37 12.58 17.96 23.21
CA ASP A 37 13.92 17.81 23.81
C ASP A 37 14.62 19.15 24.11
N ARG A 38 14.04 20.27 23.66
CA ARG A 38 14.60 21.61 23.87
C ARG A 38 14.32 22.12 25.27
N VAL A 39 15.30 22.84 25.84
CA VAL A 39 15.16 23.45 27.18
C VAL A 39 14.00 24.45 27.18
N GLY A 40 13.06 24.28 28.13
CA GLY A 40 11.90 25.15 28.29
C GLY A 40 10.70 24.84 27.38
N HIS A 41 10.81 23.84 26.50
CA HIS A 41 9.69 23.40 25.67
C HIS A 41 8.74 22.45 26.43
N PRO A 42 7.47 22.35 26.00
CA PRO A 42 6.51 21.45 26.61
C PRO A 42 6.87 19.99 26.37
N THR A 43 6.53 19.15 27.35
CA THR A 43 6.68 17.70 27.26
C THR A 43 5.69 17.10 26.26
N ARG A 44 5.98 15.89 25.79
CA ARG A 44 5.06 15.14 24.91
C ARG A 44 3.69 14.94 25.53
N LEU A 45 3.66 14.73 26.85
CA LEU A 45 2.41 14.54 27.60
C LEU A 45 1.54 15.80 27.54
N ALA A 46 2.11 16.98 27.77
CA ALA A 46 1.37 18.24 27.70
C ALA A 46 0.75 18.46 26.30
N ILE A 47 1.50 18.15 25.25
CA ILE A 47 1.02 18.28 23.87
C ILE A 47 -0.14 17.31 23.60
N TYR A 48 -0.04 16.07 24.09
CA TYR A 48 -1.13 15.10 23.96
C TYR A 48 -2.37 15.51 24.76
N GLU A 49 -2.21 16.08 25.94
CA GLU A 49 -3.32 16.65 26.71
C GLU A 49 -4.01 17.80 25.97
N TRP A 50 -3.25 18.66 25.28
CA TRP A 50 -3.82 19.72 24.44
C TRP A 50 -4.59 19.16 23.24
N ARG A 51 -4.10 18.08 22.63
CA ARG A 51 -4.80 17.37 21.54
C ARG A 51 -6.12 16.76 22.00
N GLU A 52 -6.14 16.18 23.20
CA GLU A 52 -7.35 15.59 23.78
C GLU A 52 -8.37 16.68 24.20
N SER A 53 -7.91 17.83 24.70
CA SER A 53 -8.77 18.87 25.26
C SER A 53 -9.25 19.94 24.26
N ASP A 54 -8.56 20.12 23.14
CA ASP A 54 -8.88 21.14 22.13
C ASP A 54 -9.00 20.51 20.72
N PRO A 55 -10.24 20.23 20.26
CA PRO A 55 -10.47 19.65 18.93
C PRO A 55 -9.98 20.53 17.77
N THR A 56 -9.91 21.84 17.96
CA THR A 56 -9.40 22.76 16.93
C THR A 56 -7.90 22.61 16.79
N PHE A 57 -7.19 22.49 17.92
CA PHE A 57 -5.77 22.18 17.93
C PHE A 57 -5.50 20.81 17.32
N GLU A 58 -6.27 19.78 17.65
CA GLU A 58 -6.10 18.44 17.05
C GLU A 58 -6.23 18.46 15.53
N ARG A 59 -7.25 19.14 14.99
CA ARG A 59 -7.41 19.27 13.53
C ARG A 59 -6.20 19.93 12.87
N LYS A 60 -5.70 21.02 13.47
CA LYS A 60 -4.49 21.71 12.97
C LYS A 60 -3.24 20.84 13.12
N TYR A 61 -3.16 20.06 14.18
CA TYR A 61 -2.06 19.13 14.43
C TYR A 61 -1.99 18.04 13.36
N LEU A 62 -3.12 17.43 13.02
CA LEU A 62 -3.20 16.46 11.93
C LEU A 62 -2.83 17.09 10.57
N GLN A 63 -3.29 18.31 10.30
CA GLN A 63 -2.88 19.05 9.11
C GLN A 63 -1.37 19.31 9.08
N ALA A 64 -0.78 19.70 10.21
CA ALA A 64 0.67 19.91 10.32
C ALA A 64 1.44 18.60 10.10
N LEU A 65 0.91 17.44 10.51
CA LEU A 65 1.52 16.14 10.19
C LEU A 65 1.45 15.80 8.70
N THR A 66 0.38 16.19 7.99
CA THR A 66 0.35 16.05 6.53
C THR A 66 1.43 16.91 5.89
N MET A 67 1.53 18.18 6.29
CA MET A 67 2.57 19.09 5.80
C MET A 67 3.98 18.60 6.16
N GLN A 68 4.16 18.03 7.36
CA GLN A 68 5.42 17.40 7.78
C GLN A 68 5.88 16.34 6.78
N GLN A 69 4.94 15.50 6.32
CA GLN A 69 5.24 14.43 5.38
C GLN A 69 5.65 14.98 4.00
N ASP A 70 4.97 16.03 3.53
CA ASP A 70 5.35 16.74 2.31
C ASP A 70 6.76 17.34 2.44
N SER A 71 7.02 18.11 3.50
CA SER A 71 8.34 18.71 3.76
C SER A 71 9.45 17.67 3.93
N MET A 72 9.17 16.54 4.58
CA MET A 72 10.13 15.44 4.70
C MET A 72 10.45 14.80 3.35
N ALA A 73 9.48 14.69 2.45
CA ALA A 73 9.67 14.14 1.12
C ALA A 73 10.54 15.07 0.26
N ASP A 74 10.28 16.38 0.29
CA ASP A 74 11.08 17.36 -0.46
C ASP A 74 12.54 17.37 0.00
N ARG A 75 12.77 17.35 1.33
CA ARG A 75 14.12 17.34 1.92
C ARG A 75 14.91 16.05 1.69
N VAL A 76 14.32 15.00 1.12
CA VAL A 76 15.10 13.78 0.76
C VAL A 76 16.15 14.12 -0.29
N PHE A 77 15.81 14.95 -1.27
CA PHE A 77 16.75 15.38 -2.31
C PHE A 77 17.83 16.29 -1.74
N ASP A 78 17.47 17.21 -0.83
CA ASP A 78 18.47 18.05 -0.16
C ASP A 78 19.50 17.24 0.63
N ILE A 79 19.10 16.13 1.27
CA ILE A 79 20.05 15.21 1.90
C ILE A 79 20.94 14.54 0.85
N ALA A 80 20.34 14.04 -0.23
CA ALA A 80 21.07 13.30 -1.25
C ALA A 80 22.14 14.17 -1.93
N ASP A 81 21.81 15.44 -2.18
CA ASP A 81 22.70 16.41 -2.81
C ASP A 81 23.67 17.07 -1.81
N GLY A 82 23.50 16.84 -0.50
CA GLY A 82 24.33 17.46 0.53
C GLY A 82 24.06 18.96 0.73
N ASN A 83 22.89 19.44 0.34
CA ASN A 83 22.52 20.87 0.39
C ASN A 83 21.96 21.29 1.76
N GLU A 84 21.95 20.41 2.75
CA GLU A 84 21.44 20.73 4.09
C GLU A 84 22.43 21.62 4.87
N PRO A 85 22.01 22.81 5.34
CA PRO A 85 22.90 23.72 6.05
C PRO A 85 23.36 23.13 7.39
N GLY A 86 24.66 23.23 7.67
CA GLY A 86 25.27 22.71 8.90
C GLY A 86 25.48 21.19 8.90
N ARG A 87 25.39 20.54 7.72
CA ARG A 87 25.68 19.12 7.51
C ARG A 87 26.64 18.88 6.36
N GLU A 88 27.46 19.87 6.03
CA GLU A 88 28.45 19.80 4.96
C GLU A 88 29.48 18.68 5.19
N ASP A 89 29.77 18.36 6.45
CA ASP A 89 30.68 17.29 6.86
C ASP A 89 29.97 15.93 7.11
N GLU A 90 28.68 15.82 6.78
CA GLU A 90 27.96 14.56 6.97
C GLU A 90 28.44 13.51 5.96
N GLY A 91 29.01 12.41 6.47
CA GLY A 91 29.44 11.30 5.62
C GLY A 91 28.27 10.62 4.90
N GLU A 92 28.53 10.15 3.67
CA GLU A 92 27.54 9.53 2.77
C GLU A 92 26.71 8.42 3.44
N ALA A 93 27.33 7.58 4.27
CA ALA A 93 26.64 6.50 4.97
C ALA A 93 25.52 7.01 5.89
N ARG A 94 25.71 8.17 6.53
CA ARG A 94 24.71 8.80 7.40
C ARG A 94 23.61 9.45 6.58
N ALA A 95 23.96 10.09 5.46
CA ALA A 95 22.98 10.66 4.52
C ALA A 95 22.05 9.57 3.98
N ARG A 96 22.61 8.44 3.51
CA ARG A 96 21.83 7.26 3.06
C ARG A 96 20.89 6.73 4.14
N LEU A 97 21.37 6.56 5.37
CA LEU A 97 20.54 6.08 6.48
C LEU A 97 19.34 7.00 6.76
N ARG A 98 19.52 8.32 6.63
CA ARG A 98 18.45 9.30 6.83
C ARG A 98 17.43 9.28 5.71
N ILE A 99 17.88 9.15 4.46
CA ILE A 99 17.01 8.97 3.29
C ILE A 99 16.15 7.72 3.49
N ASP A 100 16.77 6.58 3.81
CA ASP A 100 16.07 5.30 4.02
C ASP A 100 15.05 5.38 5.16
N ALA A 101 15.42 6.01 6.27
CA ALA A 101 14.52 6.20 7.40
C ALA A 101 13.29 7.04 7.02
N ARG A 102 13.47 8.11 6.25
CA ARG A 102 12.39 8.99 5.78
C ARG A 102 11.48 8.26 4.79
N ILE A 103 12.03 7.59 3.78
CA ILE A 103 11.25 6.81 2.81
C ILE A 103 10.42 5.75 3.53
N ARG A 104 11.04 4.97 4.44
CA ARG A 104 10.33 3.95 5.22
C ARG A 104 9.18 4.52 6.04
N MET A 105 9.36 5.70 6.65
CA MET A 105 8.31 6.38 7.40
C MET A 105 7.17 6.83 6.46
N LEU A 106 7.50 7.49 5.35
CA LEU A 106 6.54 8.00 4.38
C LEU A 106 5.71 6.90 3.73
N SER A 107 6.33 5.79 3.31
CA SER A 107 5.63 4.66 2.71
C SER A 107 4.64 3.96 3.65
N ARG A 108 4.81 4.11 4.98
CA ARG A 108 3.90 3.53 5.99
C ARG A 108 2.79 4.48 6.41
N LEU A 109 3.08 5.78 6.49
CA LEU A 109 2.14 6.77 6.99
C LEU A 109 1.28 7.39 5.88
N THR A 110 1.79 7.40 4.65
CA THR A 110 1.12 8.08 3.53
C THR A 110 1.00 7.12 2.35
N PRO A 111 -0.22 6.64 2.03
CA PRO A 111 -0.43 5.71 0.91
C PRO A 111 0.07 6.23 -0.43
N ARG A 112 0.14 7.56 -0.62
CA ARG A 112 0.67 8.19 -1.84
C ARG A 112 2.16 7.89 -2.09
N TYR A 113 2.94 7.67 -1.03
CA TYR A 113 4.37 7.35 -1.10
C TYR A 113 4.65 5.86 -0.88
N ALA A 114 3.62 5.03 -0.81
CA ALA A 114 3.79 3.59 -0.75
C ALA A 114 4.19 3.05 -2.12
N GLU A 115 5.14 2.12 -2.13
CA GLU A 115 5.49 1.40 -3.36
C GLU A 115 4.29 0.57 -3.83
N LYS A 116 3.83 0.84 -5.07
CA LYS A 116 2.80 0.02 -5.70
C LYS A 116 3.44 -1.31 -6.12
N ARG A 117 3.19 -2.37 -5.35
CA ARG A 117 3.54 -3.73 -5.78
C ARG A 117 2.44 -4.27 -6.68
N GLN A 118 2.78 -4.47 -7.96
CA GLN A 118 1.97 -5.25 -8.87
C GLN A 118 2.22 -6.72 -8.55
N LEU A 119 1.25 -7.36 -7.90
CA LEU A 119 1.30 -8.81 -7.67
C LEU A 119 0.93 -9.48 -8.99
N GLU A 120 1.92 -9.99 -9.71
CA GLU A 120 1.67 -10.93 -10.81
C GLU A 120 1.14 -12.22 -10.20
N GLN A 121 -0.16 -12.47 -10.41
CA GLN A 121 -0.82 -13.68 -9.97
C GLN A 121 -0.45 -14.81 -10.94
N THR A 122 0.75 -15.37 -10.79
CA THR A 122 1.15 -16.61 -11.49
C THR A 122 0.51 -17.79 -10.77
N GLY A 123 -0.75 -18.04 -11.09
CA GLY A 123 -1.50 -19.20 -10.62
C GLY A 123 -2.75 -19.36 -11.46
N ASP A 124 -2.84 -20.49 -12.17
CA ASP A 124 -3.99 -20.92 -12.96
C ASP A 124 -5.26 -20.90 -12.10
N THR A 125 -5.93 -19.76 -12.09
CA THR A 125 -7.09 -19.53 -11.22
C THR A 125 -8.31 -20.00 -12.00
N GLN A 126 -8.67 -21.28 -11.85
CA GLN A 126 -9.98 -21.76 -12.29
C GLN A 126 -11.05 -21.05 -11.45
N VAL A 127 -11.62 -19.99 -11.99
CA VAL A 127 -12.79 -19.31 -11.42
C VAL A 127 -14.02 -20.16 -11.76
N THR A 128 -14.37 -21.10 -10.88
CA THR A 128 -15.66 -21.80 -10.97
C THR A 128 -16.76 -20.85 -10.52
N ILE A 129 -17.43 -20.21 -11.49
CA ILE A 129 -18.62 -19.40 -11.25
C ILE A 129 -19.79 -20.35 -10.99
N VAL A 130 -20.10 -20.61 -9.72
CA VAL A 130 -21.35 -21.27 -9.34
C VAL A 130 -22.47 -20.23 -9.48
N THR A 131 -23.01 -20.10 -10.68
CA THR A 131 -24.31 -19.44 -10.86
C THR A 131 -25.37 -20.39 -10.30
N GLY A 132 -26.12 -19.92 -9.31
CA GLY A 132 -27.28 -20.63 -8.75
C GLY A 132 -28.46 -20.64 -9.72
N VAL A 133 -28.26 -21.17 -10.93
CA VAL A 133 -29.34 -21.47 -11.87
C VAL A 133 -29.86 -22.86 -11.48
N PRO A 134 -31.13 -23.00 -11.08
CA PRO A 134 -31.69 -24.32 -10.82
C PRO A 134 -31.74 -25.12 -12.13
N ASP A 135 -31.13 -26.31 -12.12
CA ASP A 135 -31.20 -27.30 -13.19
C ASP A 135 -32.65 -27.59 -13.58
N THR A 136 -33.10 -27.06 -14.72
CA THR A 136 -34.31 -27.55 -15.38
C THR A 136 -33.90 -28.57 -16.45
N GLU A 137 -34.02 -29.83 -16.03
CA GLU A 137 -34.05 -31.09 -16.80
C GLU A 137 -32.79 -31.53 -17.57
N PRO A 138 -32.25 -32.74 -17.30
CA PRO A 138 -31.24 -33.35 -18.16
C PRO A 138 -31.88 -33.84 -19.49
N PRO A 139 -31.18 -33.74 -20.64
CA PRO A 139 -31.67 -34.28 -21.89
C PRO A 139 -31.81 -35.80 -21.79
N ARG A 140 -33.01 -36.32 -22.10
CA ARG A 140 -33.28 -37.77 -22.21
C ARG A 140 -32.39 -38.38 -23.29
N VAL A 141 -31.36 -39.10 -22.88
CA VAL A 141 -30.61 -39.98 -23.77
C VAL A 141 -31.50 -41.17 -24.10
N ARG A 142 -32.02 -41.22 -25.33
CA ARG A 142 -32.67 -42.43 -25.86
C ARG A 142 -31.56 -43.43 -26.15
N GLU A 143 -31.42 -44.42 -25.28
CA GLU A 143 -30.66 -45.64 -25.52
C GLU A 143 -31.22 -46.34 -26.78
N LEU A 144 -30.58 -46.14 -27.94
CA LEU A 144 -30.75 -47.02 -29.09
C LEU A 144 -29.67 -48.09 -29.00
N GLY A 145 -30.13 -49.30 -28.66
CA GLY A 145 -29.32 -50.48 -28.40
C GLY A 145 -28.27 -50.74 -29.49
N ASN A 146 -27.10 -51.12 -29.00
CA ASN A 146 -25.94 -51.56 -29.74
C ASN A 146 -26.34 -52.59 -30.82
N VAL A 147 -26.22 -52.23 -32.10
CA VAL A 147 -26.52 -53.16 -33.21
C VAL A 147 -25.35 -54.14 -33.34
N PRO A 148 -25.55 -55.46 -33.19
CA PRO A 148 -24.46 -56.42 -33.26
C PRO A 148 -23.85 -56.45 -34.67
N ARG A 149 -22.50 -56.35 -34.72
CA ARG A 149 -21.63 -56.19 -35.91
C ARG A 149 -21.86 -57.14 -37.10
N HIS A 150 -22.66 -58.18 -36.96
CA HIS A 150 -22.98 -59.16 -38.01
C HIS A 150 -24.08 -58.73 -38.99
N LEU A 151 -24.67 -57.54 -38.81
CA LEU A 151 -25.72 -56.98 -39.67
C LEU A 151 -25.27 -55.75 -40.49
N LEU A 152 -23.96 -55.43 -40.50
CA LEU A 152 -23.44 -54.48 -41.48
C LEU A 152 -23.33 -55.20 -42.84
N PRO A 153 -23.90 -54.66 -43.93
CA PRO A 153 -23.69 -55.22 -45.26
C PRO A 153 -22.21 -55.12 -45.66
N ASP A 154 -21.70 -56.19 -46.27
CA ASP A 154 -20.31 -56.29 -46.72
C ASP A 154 -19.93 -55.12 -47.65
N ALA A 155 -18.73 -54.59 -47.44
CA ALA A 155 -18.17 -53.51 -48.24
C ALA A 155 -18.03 -53.95 -49.70
N ASP A 156 -18.65 -53.20 -50.61
CA ASP A 156 -18.51 -53.34 -52.06
C ASP A 156 -17.06 -53.01 -52.48
N PRO A 157 -16.33 -53.93 -53.14
CA PRO A 157 -14.95 -53.69 -53.54
C PRO A 157 -14.90 -52.91 -54.85
N GLY A 158 -14.77 -51.59 -54.78
CA GLY A 158 -14.55 -50.79 -55.98
C GLY A 158 -14.53 -49.29 -55.76
N ASP A 159 -13.44 -48.76 -55.19
CA ASP A 159 -13.00 -47.40 -55.51
C ASP A 159 -11.48 -47.29 -55.25
N ASP A 160 -10.71 -47.36 -56.32
CA ASP A 160 -9.28 -47.06 -56.38
C ASP A 160 -9.12 -45.54 -56.30
N GLY A 161 -8.82 -45.06 -55.10
CA GLY A 161 -8.44 -43.68 -54.83
C GLY A 161 -7.02 -43.62 -54.30
N THR A 162 -6.03 -44.02 -55.10
CA THR A 162 -4.65 -43.58 -54.85
C THR A 162 -4.50 -42.10 -55.18
N PRO A 163 -3.83 -41.32 -54.31
CA PRO A 163 -2.98 -40.27 -54.82
C PRO A 163 -1.55 -40.35 -54.25
N GLU A 164 -0.64 -40.59 -55.19
CA GLU A 164 0.70 -40.02 -55.38
C GLU A 164 1.57 -39.64 -54.17
N ARG A 165 2.69 -40.37 -54.08
CA ARG A 165 3.97 -39.94 -53.52
C ARG A 165 4.47 -38.68 -54.25
N ASN A 166 4.80 -37.63 -53.50
CA ASN A 166 5.69 -36.58 -53.99
C ASN A 166 7.12 -36.84 -53.47
N ASP A 167 7.96 -37.32 -54.38
CA ASP A 167 9.42 -37.21 -54.32
C ASP A 167 9.85 -35.98 -55.15
N ASP A 168 10.96 -35.40 -54.72
CA ASP A 168 11.91 -34.53 -55.44
C ASP A 168 11.71 -33.01 -55.59
N THR A 169 12.46 -32.27 -54.75
CA THR A 169 13.67 -31.46 -55.05
C THR A 169 13.61 -30.36 -56.13
N PRO A 170 14.28 -29.22 -55.90
CA PRO A 170 15.68 -29.05 -56.31
C PRO A 170 16.65 -28.68 -55.17
#